data_AF-F0RWU8-F1
#
_entry.id   AF-F0RWU8-F1
#
_cell.length_a   1.000
_cell.length_b   1.000
_cell.length_c   1.000
_cell.angle_alpha   90.00
_cell.angle_beta   90.00
_cell.angle_gamma   90.00
#
_symmetry.space_group_name_H-M   'P 1'
#
loop_
_entity.id
_entity.type
_entity.pdbx_description
1 polymer ?
#
loop_
_entity_poly.entity_id
_entity_poly.type
_entity_poly.pdbx_seq_one_letter_code
_entity_poly.pdbx_strand_id
1 'polypeptide(L)'
;MLKARSILKTTTLLLALMLVYSPMIFSGSLDYDQATGNLDGFSVTTTDSPNYSSGYENSTEVWDKSGFIGRLLYVGEPTTFTFTNIGSNPYGTSNNRFYFILNNTGTANTAVWKEFFFVARAKGITQGGSQYAFTSVNSVIANNGGSFSLAYGAGPELVAVGQTGYDTNRQSGIYTGSNAFRYKYPYQAIWIDLTLIRTNVSKSIYTRGYYESHIRISTNTGLCHELHLGGEYIPRSNHIEPEAYFFGIEELYTQAFPFTELENRNTVASALEVATIRYTSHVDQAQIRIASNATGTDTNFRFTSDEGLSFPFKVVYDGTLPNLAAVEVTPSSNTFATVSSTLPSPVGGSYTAYRMEGKLKLSVPINTQPASGLYSSTIYVLVTQID
;
A
#
# COMPACT_ATOMS: atom_id res chain seq x y z
N MET A 1 -44.65 -33.16 10.65
CA MET A 1 -44.17 -32.71 9.32
C MET A 1 -44.38 -31.22 9.02
N LEU A 2 -45.37 -30.51 9.62
CA LEU A 2 -45.60 -29.08 9.33
C LEU A 2 -44.63 -28.08 10.02
N LYS A 3 -44.02 -28.42 11.16
CA LYS A 3 -43.06 -27.54 11.87
C LYS A 3 -41.69 -27.40 11.17
N ALA A 4 -41.24 -28.41 10.43
CA ALA A 4 -39.95 -28.39 9.75
C ALA A 4 -39.92 -27.45 8.51
N ARG A 5 -41.08 -27.25 7.85
CA ARG A 5 -41.20 -26.36 6.68
C ARG A 5 -41.21 -24.88 7.04
N SER A 6 -41.61 -24.49 8.25
CA SER A 6 -41.61 -23.07 8.64
C SER A 6 -40.20 -22.62 9.05
N ILE A 7 -39.46 -23.45 9.79
CA ILE A 7 -38.08 -23.16 10.19
C ILE A 7 -37.20 -22.99 8.96
N LEU A 8 -37.31 -23.90 7.97
CA LEU A 8 -36.54 -23.82 6.73
C LEU A 8 -36.79 -22.51 5.96
N LYS A 9 -38.04 -22.04 5.89
CA LYS A 9 -38.37 -20.77 5.23
C LYS A 9 -37.81 -19.55 5.98
N THR A 10 -37.80 -19.59 7.30
CA THR A 10 -37.28 -18.47 8.13
C THR A 10 -35.75 -18.43 8.10
N THR A 11 -35.04 -19.57 8.11
CA THR A 11 -33.58 -19.59 7.97
C THR A 11 -33.12 -19.24 6.56
N THR A 12 -33.81 -19.66 5.49
CA THR A 12 -33.44 -19.25 4.12
C THR A 12 -33.68 -17.75 3.90
N LEU A 13 -34.72 -17.16 4.51
CA LEU A 13 -34.96 -15.72 4.44
C LEU A 13 -33.92 -14.93 5.25
N LEU A 14 -33.50 -15.40 6.44
CA LEU A 14 -32.45 -14.76 7.23
C LEU A 14 -31.07 -14.86 6.56
N LEU A 15 -30.77 -15.99 5.92
CA LEU A 15 -29.53 -16.20 5.17
C LEU A 15 -29.50 -15.34 3.90
N ALA A 16 -30.62 -15.24 3.18
CA ALA A 16 -30.77 -14.35 2.03
C ALA A 16 -30.72 -12.86 2.43
N LEU A 17 -31.26 -12.50 3.60
CA LEU A 17 -31.11 -11.15 4.15
C LEU A 17 -29.66 -10.88 4.53
N MET A 18 -28.98 -11.79 5.25
CA MET A 18 -27.55 -11.65 5.57
C MET A 18 -26.66 -11.57 4.31
N LEU A 19 -26.97 -12.32 3.25
CA LEU A 19 -26.26 -12.26 1.96
C LEU A 19 -26.50 -10.96 1.16
N VAL A 20 -27.64 -10.29 1.38
CA VAL A 20 -27.96 -8.98 0.78
C VAL A 20 -27.44 -7.81 1.64
N TYR A 21 -27.09 -8.08 2.90
CA TYR A 21 -26.55 -7.11 3.86
C TYR A 21 -25.09 -7.36 4.23
N SER A 22 -24.36 -8.23 3.53
CA SER A 22 -22.90 -8.16 3.57
C SER A 22 -22.52 -6.81 2.99
N PRO A 23 -22.02 -5.83 3.79
CA PRO A 23 -21.39 -4.69 3.17
C PRO A 23 -20.34 -5.27 2.23
N MET A 24 -20.32 -4.84 0.96
CA MET A 24 -19.12 -5.03 0.16
C MET A 24 -18.00 -4.43 1.02
N ILE A 25 -17.17 -5.28 1.60
CA ILE A 25 -16.00 -4.84 2.35
C ILE A 25 -15.07 -4.33 1.26
N PHE A 26 -15.16 -3.03 1.01
CA PHE A 26 -14.20 -2.35 0.17
C PHE A 26 -12.97 -2.15 1.05
N SER A 27 -11.93 -2.93 0.79
CA SER A 27 -10.62 -2.69 1.41
C SER A 27 -10.12 -1.34 0.91
N GLY A 28 -9.53 -0.55 1.80
CA GLY A 28 -8.78 0.62 1.36
C GLY A 28 -7.66 0.20 0.40
N SER A 29 -7.23 1.12 -0.44
CA SER A 29 -6.08 0.95 -1.32
C SER A 29 -5.19 2.20 -1.37
N LEU A 30 -3.91 2.00 -1.61
CA LEU A 30 -2.93 3.06 -1.81
C LEU A 30 -1.99 2.69 -2.95
N ASP A 31 -2.11 3.42 -4.05
CA ASP A 31 -1.26 3.24 -5.22
C ASP A 31 -0.25 4.37 -5.38
N TYR A 32 0.90 4.06 -5.96
CA TYR A 32 1.85 5.07 -6.38
C TYR A 32 1.57 5.48 -7.83
N ASP A 33 1.46 6.80 -8.03
CA ASP A 33 1.38 7.47 -9.32
C ASP A 33 2.59 8.38 -9.49
N GLN A 34 3.49 8.02 -10.41
CA GLN A 34 4.73 8.76 -10.63
C GLN A 34 4.45 10.22 -11.02
N ALA A 35 3.41 10.48 -11.83
CA ALA A 35 3.22 11.76 -12.49
C ALA A 35 4.51 12.26 -13.16
N THR A 36 5.12 13.34 -12.67
CA THR A 36 6.42 13.88 -13.12
C THR A 36 7.53 13.68 -12.09
N GLY A 37 7.27 12.94 -11.02
CA GLY A 37 8.24 12.64 -9.95
C GLY A 37 9.11 11.44 -10.27
N ASN A 38 10.05 11.14 -9.37
CA ASN A 38 10.95 9.99 -9.44
C ASN A 38 11.08 9.35 -8.06
N LEU A 39 11.43 8.07 -8.03
CA LEU A 39 11.83 7.37 -6.79
C LEU A 39 13.35 7.40 -6.55
N ASP A 40 14.13 7.80 -7.55
CA ASP A 40 15.60 7.79 -7.55
C ASP A 40 16.21 9.10 -8.09
N GLY A 41 17.53 9.11 -8.28
CA GLY A 41 18.25 10.25 -8.86
C GLY A 41 18.32 11.48 -7.95
N PHE A 42 18.00 11.34 -6.66
CA PHE A 42 18.03 12.47 -5.73
C PHE A 42 19.47 12.86 -5.39
N SER A 43 19.94 13.99 -5.92
CA SER A 43 21.24 14.53 -5.51
C SER A 43 21.28 14.78 -4.00
N VAL A 44 22.15 14.04 -3.29
CA VAL A 44 22.32 14.17 -1.83
C VAL A 44 23.16 15.39 -1.43
N THR A 45 23.83 16.00 -2.42
CA THR A 45 24.60 17.25 -2.21
C THR A 45 23.75 18.50 -2.35
N THR A 46 22.54 18.38 -2.90
CA THR A 46 21.59 19.48 -2.97
C THR A 46 21.04 19.80 -1.59
N THR A 47 20.84 21.10 -1.34
CA THR A 47 20.05 21.60 -0.21
C THR A 47 18.91 22.41 -0.80
N ASP A 48 17.67 22.02 -0.49
CA ASP A 48 16.49 22.69 -1.02
C ASP A 48 16.29 24.05 -0.33
N SER A 49 15.47 24.93 -0.91
CA SER A 49 15.13 26.23 -0.31
C SER A 49 13.62 26.43 -0.27
N PRO A 50 13.02 26.71 0.90
CA PRO A 50 13.61 26.60 2.25
C PRO A 50 14.14 25.19 2.57
N ASN A 51 15.06 25.04 3.54
CA ASN A 51 15.60 23.74 3.96
C ASN A 51 15.11 23.29 5.34
N TYR A 52 14.07 23.93 5.87
CA TYR A 52 13.51 23.70 7.20
C TYR A 52 11.99 23.54 7.12
N SER A 53 11.42 22.73 8.03
CA SER A 53 10.03 22.25 7.94
C SER A 53 8.98 23.37 8.01
N SER A 54 9.12 24.33 8.93
CA SER A 54 8.15 25.42 9.10
C SER A 54 8.05 26.35 7.88
N GLY A 55 9.04 26.31 6.98
CA GLY A 55 9.01 27.04 5.71
C GLY A 55 8.00 26.48 4.70
N TYR A 56 7.38 25.34 4.99
CA TYR A 56 6.43 24.65 4.10
C TYR A 56 5.00 24.58 4.63
N GLU A 57 4.75 25.06 5.85
CA GLU A 57 3.41 25.19 6.45
C GLU A 57 2.66 26.39 5.87
N ASN A 58 2.55 26.44 4.55
CA ASN A 58 1.90 27.51 3.79
C ASN A 58 1.19 26.96 2.56
N SER A 59 0.67 27.85 1.72
CA SER A 59 -0.15 27.49 0.57
C SER A 59 0.58 27.25 -0.74
N THR A 60 1.90 27.45 -0.77
CA THR A 60 2.69 27.22 -1.98
C THR A 60 2.87 25.71 -2.18
N GLU A 61 2.37 25.21 -3.30
CA GLU A 61 2.60 23.82 -3.70
C GLU A 61 4.06 23.60 -4.10
N VAL A 62 4.55 22.36 -3.96
CA VAL A 62 5.98 22.04 -4.10
C VAL A 62 6.24 20.80 -4.95
N TRP A 63 5.28 20.42 -5.79
CA TRP A 63 5.40 19.30 -6.74
C TRP A 63 6.37 19.61 -7.89
N ASP A 64 6.74 20.88 -8.08
CA ASP A 64 7.69 21.34 -9.10
C ASP A 64 9.16 21.28 -8.63
N LYS A 65 9.40 20.99 -7.35
CA LYS A 65 10.75 20.86 -6.80
C LYS A 65 11.39 19.55 -7.27
N SER A 66 12.71 19.55 -7.36
CA SER A 66 13.51 18.37 -7.75
C SER A 66 13.43 17.19 -6.76
N GLY A 67 12.80 17.38 -5.60
CA GLY A 67 12.47 16.31 -4.67
C GLY A 67 11.05 15.76 -4.82
N PHE A 68 10.30 16.12 -5.88
CA PHE A 68 8.97 15.57 -6.09
C PHE A 68 9.05 14.09 -6.40
N ILE A 69 8.44 13.28 -5.53
CA ILE A 69 8.47 11.82 -5.61
C ILE A 69 7.36 11.34 -6.54
N GLY A 70 6.24 12.04 -6.54
CA GLY A 70 5.03 11.65 -7.26
C GLY A 70 3.82 11.79 -6.35
N ARG A 71 2.82 10.95 -6.58
CA ARG A 71 1.54 10.97 -5.90
C ARG A 71 1.24 9.63 -5.26
N LEU A 72 0.59 9.69 -4.11
CA LEU A 72 -0.12 8.54 -3.56
C LEU A 72 -1.60 8.68 -3.89
N LEU A 73 -2.20 7.65 -4.49
CA LEU A 73 -3.62 7.56 -4.82
C LEU A 73 -4.31 6.71 -3.76
N TYR A 74 -5.18 7.32 -2.97
CA TYR A 74 -5.85 6.69 -1.84
C TYR A 74 -7.35 6.52 -2.10
N VAL A 75 -7.84 5.32 -1.77
CA VAL A 75 -9.25 4.97 -1.65
C VAL A 75 -9.45 4.29 -0.30
N GLY A 76 -10.50 4.63 0.43
CA GLY A 76 -10.77 4.10 1.76
C GLY A 76 -11.44 5.13 2.69
N GLU A 77 -11.60 4.76 3.95
CA GLU A 77 -12.17 5.62 4.99
C GLU A 77 -11.25 6.79 5.37
N PRO A 78 -11.75 7.84 6.05
CA PRO A 78 -10.87 8.84 6.67
C PRO A 78 -9.78 8.16 7.51
N THR A 79 -8.51 8.54 7.31
CA THR A 79 -7.37 7.83 7.91
C THR A 79 -6.24 8.78 8.28
N THR A 80 -5.24 8.28 9.00
CA THR A 80 -3.97 8.95 9.25
C THR A 80 -2.82 8.13 8.70
N PHE A 81 -2.01 8.75 7.86
CA PHE A 81 -0.80 8.14 7.31
C PHE A 81 0.37 8.44 8.24
N THR A 82 1.11 7.42 8.61
CA THR A 82 2.31 7.51 9.43
C THR A 82 3.52 7.06 8.63
N PHE A 83 4.56 7.90 8.60
CA PHE A 83 5.80 7.67 7.87
C PHE A 83 6.89 7.26 8.85
N THR A 84 7.43 6.07 8.66
CA THR A 84 8.44 5.49 9.54
C THR A 84 9.68 5.14 8.74
N ASN A 85 10.86 5.56 9.20
CA ASN A 85 12.11 5.06 8.67
C ASN A 85 12.28 3.60 9.10
N ILE A 86 12.32 2.69 8.12
CA ILE A 86 12.54 1.26 8.31
C ILE A 86 13.91 0.81 7.79
N GLY A 87 14.68 1.73 7.22
CA GLY A 87 16.04 1.50 6.76
C GLY A 87 17.07 1.54 7.89
N SER A 88 18.34 1.62 7.50
CA SER A 88 19.45 1.73 8.45
C SER A 88 19.38 3.02 9.28
N ASN A 89 19.89 2.96 10.51
CA ASN A 89 19.96 4.13 11.39
C ASN A 89 21.27 4.88 11.21
N PRO A 90 21.27 6.21 10.95
CA PRO A 90 22.50 6.95 10.77
C PRO A 90 23.28 7.08 12.08
N TYR A 91 24.61 6.95 11.98
CA TYR A 91 25.52 7.10 13.10
C TYR A 91 25.68 8.57 13.51
N GLY A 92 25.48 8.83 14.80
CA GLY A 92 25.59 10.17 15.41
C GLY A 92 24.29 10.98 15.37
N THR A 93 23.14 10.34 15.16
CA THR A 93 21.81 10.96 15.27
C THR A 93 20.93 10.16 16.23
N SER A 94 19.79 10.73 16.62
CA SER A 94 18.76 10.06 17.41
C SER A 94 17.68 9.37 16.55
N ASN A 95 17.93 9.17 15.25
CA ASN A 95 16.97 8.60 14.27
C ASN A 95 15.55 9.21 14.33
N ASN A 96 15.47 10.53 14.51
CA ASN A 96 14.20 11.26 14.62
C ASN A 96 13.75 11.88 13.29
N ARG A 97 14.51 11.70 12.21
CA ARG A 97 14.25 12.26 10.86
C ARG A 97 14.39 11.16 9.80
N PHE A 98 14.31 11.55 8.53
CA PHE A 98 14.57 10.69 7.39
C PHE A 98 15.93 10.99 6.78
N TYR A 99 16.59 9.95 6.27
CA TYR A 99 17.97 10.05 5.83
C TYR A 99 18.22 9.19 4.60
N PHE A 100 18.90 9.77 3.62
CA PHE A 100 19.64 9.01 2.62
C PHE A 100 20.94 8.53 3.25
N ILE A 101 21.21 7.23 3.21
CA ILE A 101 22.44 6.62 3.76
C ILE A 101 23.21 5.96 2.62
N LEU A 102 24.51 6.20 2.56
CA LEU A 102 25.37 5.65 1.51
C LEU A 102 25.30 4.11 1.51
N ASN A 103 25.00 3.52 0.35
CA ASN A 103 25.11 2.08 0.13
C ASN A 103 25.69 1.82 -1.26
N ASN A 104 26.97 1.45 -1.32
CA ASN A 104 27.66 1.17 -2.58
C ASN A 104 27.89 -0.32 -2.83
N THR A 105 27.68 -1.17 -1.82
CA THR A 105 28.11 -2.58 -1.81
C THR A 105 27.04 -3.53 -1.29
N GLY A 106 25.78 -3.11 -1.25
CA GLY A 106 24.69 -3.86 -0.60
C GLY A 106 24.76 -3.83 0.93
N THR A 107 25.55 -2.95 1.53
CA THR A 107 25.63 -2.75 2.98
C THR A 107 25.72 -1.26 3.29
N ALA A 108 24.76 -0.75 4.05
CA ALA A 108 24.68 0.66 4.39
C ALA A 108 25.86 1.14 5.25
N ASN A 109 26.49 2.23 4.83
CA ASN A 109 27.48 2.96 5.61
C ASN A 109 26.79 4.07 6.41
N THR A 110 26.38 3.74 7.62
CA THR A 110 25.63 4.64 8.52
C THR A 110 26.40 5.88 8.94
N ALA A 111 27.73 5.97 8.70
CA ALA A 111 28.52 7.16 8.99
C ALA A 111 28.45 8.24 7.88
N VAL A 112 27.79 7.95 6.76
CA VAL A 112 27.66 8.85 5.60
C VAL A 112 26.19 8.99 5.24
N TRP A 113 25.64 10.20 5.43
CA TRP A 113 24.20 10.40 5.28
C TRP A 113 23.80 11.85 5.00
N LYS A 114 22.60 12.01 4.42
CA LYS A 114 21.94 13.29 4.14
C LYS A 114 20.52 13.28 4.70
N GLU A 115 20.16 14.29 5.47
CA GLU A 115 18.81 14.42 6.05
C GLU A 115 17.81 15.05 5.06
N PHE A 116 16.56 14.62 5.15
CA PHE A 116 15.43 15.22 4.45
C PHE A 116 14.13 15.09 5.27
N PHE A 117 13.08 15.76 4.81
CA PHE A 117 11.70 15.60 5.31
C PHE A 117 10.69 15.60 4.17
N PHE A 118 9.46 15.17 4.43
CA PHE A 118 8.40 15.18 3.42
C PHE A 118 7.46 16.37 3.57
N VAL A 119 6.98 16.84 2.43
CA VAL A 119 5.84 17.76 2.31
C VAL A 119 4.77 17.04 1.50
N ALA A 120 3.58 16.93 2.07
CA ALA A 120 2.43 16.28 1.48
C ALA A 120 1.31 17.30 1.20
N ARG A 121 0.66 17.17 0.04
CA ARG A 121 -0.49 17.99 -0.34
C ARG A 121 -1.61 17.11 -0.89
N ALA A 122 -2.65 16.92 -0.07
CA ALA A 122 -3.80 16.08 -0.43
C ALA A 122 -4.91 16.87 -1.15
N LYS A 123 -5.46 16.26 -2.20
CA LYS A 123 -6.55 16.75 -3.04
C LYS A 123 -7.47 15.58 -3.38
N GLY A 124 -8.74 15.84 -3.68
CA GLY A 124 -9.72 14.81 -4.00
C GLY A 124 -10.34 14.98 -5.37
N ILE A 125 -10.69 13.87 -6.00
CA ILE A 125 -11.56 13.83 -7.17
C ILE A 125 -12.98 13.56 -6.68
N THR A 126 -13.89 14.50 -6.89
CA THR A 126 -15.31 14.33 -6.59
C THR A 126 -15.90 13.14 -7.36
N GLN A 127 -17.03 12.61 -6.90
CA GLN A 127 -17.77 11.57 -7.60
C GLN A 127 -18.21 12.01 -9.02
N GLY A 128 -18.31 13.31 -9.28
CA GLY A 128 -18.54 13.89 -10.61
C GLY A 128 -17.28 14.13 -11.46
N GLY A 129 -16.08 13.79 -10.98
CA GLY A 129 -14.81 13.93 -11.71
C GLY A 129 -14.10 15.27 -11.55
N SER A 130 -14.68 16.25 -10.86
CA SER A 130 -14.02 17.54 -10.58
C SER A 130 -12.96 17.41 -9.48
N GLN A 131 -11.87 18.16 -9.61
CA GLN A 131 -10.80 18.23 -8.62
C GLN A 131 -11.13 19.19 -7.47
N TYR A 132 -10.66 18.88 -6.27
CA TYR A 132 -10.89 19.69 -5.08
C TYR A 132 -9.70 19.64 -4.11
N ALA A 133 -9.19 20.81 -3.69
CA ALA A 133 -8.16 20.88 -2.66
C ALA A 133 -8.78 20.85 -1.25
N PHE A 134 -8.38 19.90 -0.41
CA PHE A 134 -8.92 19.78 0.96
C PHE A 134 -8.51 20.93 1.86
N THR A 135 -7.25 21.31 1.74
CA THR A 135 -6.62 22.38 2.50
C THR A 135 -5.85 23.26 1.55
N SER A 136 -5.82 24.56 1.86
CA SER A 136 -4.93 25.49 1.18
C SER A 136 -3.50 25.40 1.68
N VAL A 137 -3.18 24.64 2.74
CA VAL A 137 -1.86 24.55 3.40
C VAL A 137 -1.27 23.14 3.30
N ASN A 138 0.06 23.03 3.11
CA ASN A 138 0.73 21.72 3.05
C ASN A 138 0.81 21.05 4.44
N SER A 139 0.88 19.71 4.43
CA SER A 139 1.21 18.92 5.61
C SER A 139 2.70 18.58 5.60
N VAL A 140 3.42 18.86 6.68
CA VAL A 140 4.86 18.61 6.77
C VAL A 140 5.12 17.40 7.67
N ILE A 141 5.69 16.34 7.10
CA ILE A 141 6.09 15.15 7.85
C ILE A 141 7.58 15.25 8.12
N ALA A 142 7.89 15.91 9.22
CA ALA A 142 9.25 16.31 9.53
C ALA A 142 10.07 15.22 10.22
N ASN A 143 9.43 14.33 10.98
CA ASN A 143 10.09 13.39 11.88
C ASN A 143 9.77 11.94 11.52
N ASN A 144 10.65 11.03 11.93
CA ASN A 144 10.37 9.59 11.94
C ASN A 144 9.16 9.30 12.86
N GLY A 145 8.16 8.59 12.35
CA GLY A 145 6.86 8.40 13.00
C GLY A 145 5.92 9.61 12.86
N GLY A 146 6.31 10.63 12.09
CA GLY A 146 5.45 11.77 11.77
C GLY A 146 4.26 11.35 10.91
N SER A 147 3.17 12.09 11.00
CA SER A 147 1.90 11.72 10.37
C SER A 147 1.20 12.89 9.70
N PHE A 148 0.31 12.58 8.76
CA PHE A 148 -0.70 13.51 8.26
C PHE A 148 -2.08 12.84 8.25
N SER A 149 -3.12 13.59 8.59
CA SER A 149 -4.49 13.08 8.71
C SER A 149 -5.35 13.52 7.52
N LEU A 150 -6.11 12.59 6.96
CA LEU A 150 -7.17 12.85 6.00
C LEU A 150 -8.52 12.81 6.72
N ALA A 151 -9.21 13.94 6.70
CA ALA A 151 -10.54 14.07 7.30
C ALA A 151 -11.66 13.42 6.46
N TYR A 152 -11.37 13.06 5.20
CA TYR A 152 -12.35 12.54 4.26
C TYR A 152 -11.87 11.22 3.68
N GLY A 153 -12.83 10.32 3.44
CA GLY A 153 -12.60 9.08 2.69
C GLY A 153 -12.88 9.26 1.21
N ALA A 154 -12.60 8.22 0.44
CA ALA A 154 -12.92 8.11 -0.98
C ALA A 154 -13.26 6.67 -1.35
N GLY A 155 -14.07 6.50 -2.40
CA GLY A 155 -14.36 5.18 -2.93
C GLY A 155 -15.71 5.05 -3.60
N PRO A 156 -15.96 3.88 -4.22
CA PRO A 156 -17.18 3.61 -4.97
C PRO A 156 -18.36 3.20 -4.09
N GLU A 157 -18.17 3.00 -2.78
CA GLU A 157 -19.20 2.47 -1.90
C GLU A 157 -20.44 3.35 -1.86
N LEU A 158 -21.60 2.70 -1.78
CA LEU A 158 -22.90 3.33 -1.71
C LEU A 158 -23.50 3.20 -0.32
N VAL A 159 -24.33 4.17 0.06
CA VAL A 159 -25.08 4.15 1.32
C VAL A 159 -26.43 3.45 1.14
N ALA A 160 -26.96 2.87 2.22
CA ALA A 160 -28.30 2.34 2.22
C ALA A 160 -29.35 3.46 2.26
N VAL A 161 -30.60 3.13 1.86
CA VAL A 161 -31.72 4.07 1.96
C VAL A 161 -31.91 4.51 3.41
N GLY A 162 -32.09 5.82 3.62
CA GLY A 162 -32.22 6.44 4.94
C GLY A 162 -30.90 6.84 5.60
N GLN A 163 -29.75 6.48 5.02
CA GLN A 163 -28.44 6.90 5.50
C GLN A 163 -28.00 8.23 4.89
N THR A 164 -27.10 8.93 5.58
CA THR A 164 -26.43 10.11 5.02
C THR A 164 -25.41 9.66 3.98
N GLY A 165 -25.52 10.18 2.77
CA GLY A 165 -24.54 10.02 1.71
C GLY A 165 -24.23 11.34 1.02
N TYR A 166 -23.48 11.26 -0.07
CA TYR A 166 -23.01 12.39 -0.86
C TYR A 166 -23.48 12.28 -2.30
N ASP A 167 -23.68 13.43 -2.94
CA ASP A 167 -23.91 13.53 -4.38
C ASP A 167 -22.60 13.67 -5.18
N THR A 168 -22.72 13.86 -6.50
CA THR A 168 -21.56 14.04 -7.39
C THR A 168 -20.74 15.30 -7.09
N ASN A 169 -21.31 16.27 -6.37
CA ASN A 169 -20.72 17.57 -6.06
C ASN A 169 -20.31 17.69 -4.58
N ARG A 170 -20.23 16.56 -3.86
CA ARG A 170 -19.91 16.47 -2.42
C ARG A 170 -20.95 17.05 -1.47
N GLN A 171 -22.14 17.40 -1.95
CA GLN A 171 -23.21 17.83 -1.07
C GLN A 171 -23.75 16.62 -0.31
N SER A 172 -23.90 16.77 1.01
CA SER A 172 -24.43 15.71 1.87
C SER A 172 -25.95 15.75 1.93
N GLY A 173 -26.59 14.58 1.97
CA GLY A 173 -28.03 14.45 2.17
C GLY A 173 -28.45 13.04 2.52
N ILE A 174 -29.72 12.84 2.85
CA ILE A 174 -30.26 11.51 3.14
C ILE A 174 -30.60 10.81 1.83
N TYR A 175 -30.07 9.61 1.62
CA TYR A 175 -30.37 8.81 0.43
C TYR A 175 -31.79 8.24 0.50
N THR A 176 -32.62 8.54 -0.50
CA THR A 176 -34.02 8.07 -0.56
C THR A 176 -34.20 6.81 -1.41
N GLY A 177 -33.10 6.22 -1.91
CA GLY A 177 -33.15 5.12 -2.88
C GLY A 177 -33.24 5.57 -4.35
N SER A 178 -33.43 6.86 -4.59
CA SER A 178 -33.65 7.42 -5.94
C SER A 178 -33.05 8.81 -6.16
N ASN A 179 -32.62 9.50 -5.11
CA ASN A 179 -31.99 10.81 -5.21
C ASN A 179 -30.46 10.69 -5.38
N ALA A 180 -29.78 11.84 -5.49
CA ALA A 180 -28.36 11.89 -5.85
C ALA A 180 -27.39 11.48 -4.73
N PHE A 181 -27.82 11.47 -3.46
CA PHE A 181 -26.95 11.30 -2.28
C PHE A 181 -26.55 9.84 -2.00
N ARG A 182 -26.22 9.07 -3.04
CA ARG A 182 -26.02 7.62 -2.96
C ARG A 182 -24.63 7.19 -2.51
N TYR A 183 -23.62 8.08 -2.56
CA TYR A 183 -22.23 7.71 -2.31
C TYR A 183 -21.89 7.78 -0.81
N LYS A 184 -21.15 6.79 -0.30
CA LYS A 184 -20.66 6.76 1.09
C LYS A 184 -19.66 7.88 1.36
N TYR A 185 -18.82 8.19 0.37
CA TYR A 185 -17.80 9.23 0.49
C TYR A 185 -17.98 10.34 -0.55
N PRO A 186 -17.55 11.57 -0.24
CA PRO A 186 -17.65 12.71 -1.16
C PRO A 186 -16.71 12.61 -2.37
N TYR A 187 -15.70 11.75 -2.31
CA TYR A 187 -14.68 11.61 -3.36
C TYR A 187 -14.65 10.18 -3.90
N GLN A 188 -14.32 10.03 -5.18
CA GLN A 188 -14.05 8.72 -5.78
C GLN A 188 -12.60 8.27 -5.55
N ALA A 189 -11.67 9.23 -5.46
CA ALA A 189 -10.27 8.99 -5.13
C ALA A 189 -9.65 10.25 -4.50
N ILE A 190 -8.62 10.06 -3.68
CA ILE A 190 -7.78 11.11 -3.13
C ILE A 190 -6.40 10.96 -3.73
N TRP A 191 -5.75 12.04 -4.17
CA TRP A 191 -4.33 12.00 -4.49
C TRP A 191 -3.53 12.93 -3.59
N ILE A 192 -2.31 12.52 -3.30
CA ILE A 192 -1.45 13.15 -2.31
C ILE A 192 -0.11 13.40 -2.99
N ASP A 193 0.11 14.63 -3.43
CA ASP A 193 1.41 15.05 -3.97
C ASP A 193 2.44 14.94 -2.83
N LEU A 194 3.53 14.19 -3.04
CA LEU A 194 4.58 13.95 -2.06
C LEU A 194 5.92 14.46 -2.58
N THR A 195 6.53 15.38 -1.84
CA THR A 195 7.84 15.96 -2.17
C THR A 195 8.79 15.77 -0.99
N LEU A 196 9.97 15.20 -1.21
CA LEU A 196 11.06 15.26 -0.24
C LEU A 196 11.82 16.59 -0.33
N ILE A 197 12.22 17.12 0.81
CA ILE A 197 12.98 18.35 0.95
C ILE A 197 14.28 18.04 1.69
N ARG A 198 15.41 18.19 1.02
CA ARG A 198 16.75 17.92 1.56
C ARG A 198 17.20 19.10 2.42
N THR A 199 17.55 18.81 3.67
CA THR A 199 17.99 19.84 4.62
C THR A 199 19.47 20.18 4.43
N ASN A 200 20.00 21.19 5.12
CA ASN A 200 21.45 21.41 5.18
C ASN A 200 22.17 20.46 6.14
N VAL A 201 21.44 19.62 6.88
CA VAL A 201 22.00 18.70 7.88
C VAL A 201 22.48 17.43 7.20
N SER A 202 23.74 17.07 7.46
CA SER A 202 24.37 15.95 6.78
C SER A 202 25.66 15.51 7.45
N LYS A 203 26.19 14.36 7.02
CA LYS A 203 27.50 13.85 7.42
C LYS A 203 28.22 13.23 6.23
N SER A 204 29.41 13.73 5.92
CA SER A 204 30.30 13.20 4.89
C SER A 204 29.69 13.05 3.48
N ILE A 205 28.73 13.91 3.11
CA ILE A 205 27.95 13.79 1.85
C ILE A 205 28.74 13.92 0.54
N TYR A 206 29.99 14.38 0.60
CA TYR A 206 30.88 14.37 -0.56
C TYR A 206 31.56 13.00 -0.78
N THR A 207 31.09 11.96 -0.09
CA THR A 207 31.45 10.58 -0.39
C THR A 207 30.67 10.14 -1.63
N ARG A 208 31.41 9.81 -2.69
CA ARG A 208 30.82 9.39 -3.96
C ARG A 208 30.06 8.07 -3.79
N GLY A 209 28.90 7.97 -4.42
CA GLY A 209 28.11 6.77 -4.35
C GLY A 209 26.62 6.96 -4.49
N TYR A 210 25.96 5.82 -4.36
CA TYR A 210 24.53 5.75 -4.22
C TYR A 210 24.14 5.73 -2.74
N TYR A 211 22.96 6.24 -2.47
CA TYR A 211 22.37 6.35 -1.16
C TYR A 211 20.96 5.79 -1.20
N GLU A 212 20.52 5.18 -0.12
CA GLU A 212 19.17 4.60 -0.02
C GLU A 212 18.41 5.22 1.16
N SER A 213 17.08 5.19 1.07
CA SER A 213 16.18 5.48 2.18
C SER A 213 14.94 4.60 2.06
N HIS A 214 14.62 3.84 3.11
CA HIS A 214 13.46 2.94 3.12
C HIS A 214 12.43 3.45 4.11
N ILE A 215 11.26 3.81 3.58
CA ILE A 215 10.19 4.46 4.34
C ILE A 215 8.94 3.60 4.31
N ARG A 216 8.41 3.28 5.49
CA ARG A 216 7.09 2.65 5.61
C ARG A 216 6.03 3.72 5.77
N ILE A 217 5.02 3.66 4.91
CA ILE A 217 3.79 4.45 4.99
C ILE A 217 2.69 3.49 5.47
N SER A 218 2.17 3.74 6.66
CA SER A 218 1.12 2.91 7.25
C SER A 218 -0.11 3.74 7.58
N THR A 219 -1.28 3.11 7.54
CA THR A 219 -2.55 3.72 7.94
C THR A 219 -3.11 3.00 9.16
N ASN A 220 -3.91 3.70 9.96
CA ASN A 220 -4.67 3.05 11.04
C ASN A 220 -5.78 2.10 10.54
N THR A 221 -6.03 2.08 9.23
CA THR A 221 -7.00 1.21 8.56
C THR A 221 -6.38 -0.08 7.99
N GLY A 222 -5.07 -0.32 8.19
CA GLY A 222 -4.41 -1.57 7.82
C GLY A 222 -3.60 -1.56 6.52
N LEU A 223 -3.55 -0.43 5.79
CA LEU A 223 -2.64 -0.31 4.64
C LEU A 223 -1.19 -0.17 5.11
N CYS A 224 -0.29 -0.92 4.49
CA CYS A 224 1.14 -0.86 4.75
C CYS A 224 1.92 -0.91 3.43
N HIS A 225 2.61 0.19 3.14
CA HIS A 225 3.39 0.36 1.93
C HIS A 225 4.82 0.75 2.27
N GLU A 226 5.76 0.28 1.48
CA GLU A 226 7.17 0.58 1.57
C GLU A 226 7.59 1.38 0.33
N LEU A 227 8.24 2.50 0.59
CA LEU A 227 8.79 3.42 -0.38
C LEU A 227 10.32 3.36 -0.25
N HIS A 228 10.95 2.81 -1.28
CA HIS A 228 12.41 2.73 -1.41
C HIS A 228 12.86 3.87 -2.32
N LEU A 229 13.74 4.72 -1.80
CA LEU A 229 14.21 5.93 -2.49
C LEU A 229 15.70 5.86 -2.76
N GLY A 230 16.10 6.23 -3.98
CA GLY A 230 17.49 6.29 -4.44
C GLY A 230 18.06 7.71 -4.47
N GLY A 231 19.15 7.94 -3.76
CA GLY A 231 19.94 9.17 -3.83
C GLY A 231 21.31 8.93 -4.45
N GLU A 232 21.95 9.99 -4.93
CA GLU A 232 23.26 9.86 -5.56
C GLU A 232 24.17 11.07 -5.34
N TYR A 233 25.49 10.79 -5.39
CA TYR A 233 26.52 11.79 -5.60
C TYR A 233 27.66 11.19 -6.43
N ILE A 234 27.71 11.54 -7.73
CA ILE A 234 28.77 11.14 -8.68
C ILE A 234 29.14 9.66 -8.49
N PRO A 235 28.19 8.72 -8.65
CA PRO A 235 28.46 7.31 -8.51
C PRO A 235 29.52 6.84 -9.51
N ARG A 236 30.17 5.71 -9.20
CA ARG A 236 31.19 5.08 -10.05
C ARG A 236 30.62 3.78 -10.59
N SER A 237 31.18 3.30 -11.69
CA SER A 237 30.76 2.05 -12.34
C SER A 237 30.86 0.80 -11.47
N ASN A 238 31.61 0.85 -10.36
CA ASN A 238 31.75 -0.25 -9.40
C ASN A 238 30.85 -0.10 -8.17
N HIS A 239 29.99 0.91 -8.13
CA HIS A 239 28.98 1.06 -7.09
C HIS A 239 27.69 0.39 -7.55
N ILE A 240 27.00 -0.24 -6.60
CA ILE A 240 25.70 -0.85 -6.83
C ILE A 240 24.63 0.19 -6.58
N GLU A 241 23.74 0.41 -7.55
CA GLU A 241 22.58 1.28 -7.41
C GLU A 241 21.52 0.57 -6.54
N PRO A 242 21.01 1.22 -5.48
CA PRO A 242 19.94 0.65 -4.67
C PRO A 242 18.63 0.67 -5.43
N GLU A 243 17.80 -0.33 -5.16
CA GLU A 243 16.45 -0.43 -5.73
C GLU A 243 15.58 0.77 -5.29
N ALA A 244 14.79 1.30 -6.22
CA ALA A 244 13.87 2.40 -6.01
C ALA A 244 12.46 2.01 -6.49
N TYR A 245 11.57 1.73 -5.54
CA TYR A 245 10.23 1.23 -5.83
C TYR A 245 9.24 1.56 -4.72
N PHE A 246 7.95 1.45 -5.09
CA PHE A 246 6.83 1.44 -4.17
C PHE A 246 6.25 0.03 -4.12
N PHE A 247 6.22 -0.56 -2.92
CA PHE A 247 5.68 -1.90 -2.70
C PHE A 247 4.61 -1.84 -1.61
N GLY A 248 3.51 -2.57 -1.78
CA GLY A 248 2.39 -2.53 -0.85
C GLY A 248 1.76 -3.89 -0.64
N ILE A 249 1.31 -4.13 0.59
CA ILE A 249 0.39 -5.22 0.92
C ILE A 249 -0.84 -4.59 1.58
N GLU A 250 -1.99 -4.87 1.00
CA GLU A 250 -3.28 -4.37 1.47
C GLU A 250 -4.10 -5.55 1.96
N GLU A 251 -4.21 -5.68 3.28
CA GLU A 251 -4.99 -6.75 3.91
C GLU A 251 -6.50 -6.45 3.82
N LEU A 252 -7.27 -7.41 3.32
CA LEU A 252 -8.73 -7.32 3.31
C LEU A 252 -9.32 -7.57 4.72
N TYR A 253 -8.58 -8.30 5.56
CA TYR A 253 -8.99 -8.69 6.91
C TYR A 253 -7.98 -8.19 7.93
N THR A 254 -8.33 -7.13 8.65
CA THR A 254 -7.49 -6.56 9.73
C THR A 254 -7.73 -7.22 11.09
N GLN A 255 -8.62 -8.22 11.14
CA GLN A 255 -8.95 -9.00 12.34
C GLN A 255 -9.09 -10.48 11.97
N ALA A 256 -9.01 -11.34 12.98
CA ALA A 256 -9.26 -12.76 12.80
C ALA A 256 -10.67 -13.01 12.25
N PHE A 257 -10.79 -13.89 11.27
CA PHE A 257 -12.06 -14.31 10.67
C PHE A 257 -12.34 -15.80 10.99
N PRO A 258 -13.61 -16.21 11.06
CA PRO A 258 -13.97 -17.57 11.42
C PRO A 258 -13.57 -18.59 10.34
N PHE A 259 -13.14 -19.78 10.76
CA PHE A 259 -12.74 -20.86 9.85
C PHE A 259 -13.84 -21.26 8.84
N THR A 260 -15.12 -21.01 9.16
CA THR A 260 -16.25 -21.22 8.24
C THR A 260 -16.13 -20.43 6.93
N GLU A 261 -15.35 -19.34 6.90
CA GLU A 261 -15.06 -18.62 5.66
C GLU A 261 -14.10 -19.40 4.73
N LEU A 262 -13.29 -20.31 5.30
CA LEU A 262 -12.31 -21.14 4.60
C LEU A 262 -12.76 -22.57 4.36
N GLU A 263 -13.65 -23.15 5.17
CA GLU A 263 -13.92 -24.61 5.18
C GLU A 263 -14.29 -25.18 3.79
N ASN A 264 -14.94 -24.37 2.95
CA ASN A 264 -15.40 -24.75 1.60
C ASN A 264 -14.53 -24.15 0.47
N ARG A 265 -13.45 -23.45 0.82
CA ARG A 265 -12.49 -22.81 -0.07
C ARG A 265 -11.35 -23.80 -0.34
N ASN A 266 -11.59 -24.82 -1.15
CA ASN A 266 -10.66 -25.95 -1.34
C ASN A 266 -10.00 -26.03 -2.73
N THR A 267 -10.22 -25.04 -3.60
CA THR A 267 -9.60 -24.98 -4.94
C THR A 267 -9.04 -23.59 -5.22
N VAL A 268 -8.21 -23.47 -6.26
CA VAL A 268 -7.74 -22.17 -6.80
C VAL A 268 -8.91 -21.24 -7.13
N ALA A 269 -9.96 -21.77 -7.79
CA ALA A 269 -11.11 -20.98 -8.21
C ALA A 269 -11.98 -20.53 -7.04
N SER A 270 -12.09 -21.36 -5.99
CA SER A 270 -12.88 -21.03 -4.82
C SER A 270 -12.10 -20.30 -3.72
N ALA A 271 -10.78 -20.14 -3.81
CA ALA A 271 -9.94 -19.55 -2.76
C ALA A 271 -10.45 -18.18 -2.25
N LEU A 272 -10.27 -17.93 -0.95
CA LEU A 272 -10.66 -16.70 -0.26
C LEU A 272 -9.58 -15.63 -0.44
N GLU A 273 -9.91 -14.49 -1.02
CA GLU A 273 -9.00 -13.35 -1.10
C GLU A 273 -8.75 -12.74 0.26
N VAL A 274 -7.48 -12.55 0.63
CA VAL A 274 -7.08 -12.04 1.95
C VAL A 274 -6.19 -10.81 1.87
N ALA A 275 -5.48 -10.62 0.77
CA ALA A 275 -4.69 -9.41 0.55
C ALA A 275 -4.53 -9.11 -0.94
N THR A 276 -4.19 -7.86 -1.26
CA THR A 276 -3.65 -7.46 -2.56
C THR A 276 -2.19 -7.05 -2.39
N ILE A 277 -1.34 -7.46 -3.33
CA ILE A 277 0.06 -7.03 -3.39
C ILE A 277 0.28 -6.15 -4.61
N ARG A 278 1.08 -5.10 -4.44
CA ARG A 278 1.41 -4.14 -5.50
C ARG A 278 2.88 -3.79 -5.49
N TYR A 279 3.47 -3.73 -6.67
CA TYR A 279 4.79 -3.21 -6.94
C TYR A 279 4.70 -2.17 -8.05
N THR A 280 5.38 -1.04 -7.90
CA THR A 280 5.57 -0.08 -8.99
C THR A 280 6.95 0.57 -8.88
N SER A 281 7.71 0.59 -9.97
CA SER A 281 8.95 1.35 -10.12
C SER A 281 9.05 1.93 -11.51
N HIS A 282 9.57 3.15 -11.65
CA HIS A 282 9.82 3.77 -12.95
C HIS A 282 11.15 3.31 -13.57
N VAL A 283 12.01 2.62 -12.80
CA VAL A 283 13.37 2.24 -13.20
C VAL A 283 13.65 0.75 -13.03
N ASP A 284 13.18 0.14 -11.95
CA ASP A 284 13.59 -1.20 -11.56
C ASP A 284 12.56 -2.27 -11.91
N GLN A 285 12.99 -3.24 -12.70
CA GLN A 285 12.28 -4.49 -12.86
C GLN A 285 12.50 -5.37 -11.61
N ALA A 286 11.48 -6.12 -11.20
CA ALA A 286 11.58 -7.00 -10.03
C ALA A 286 10.92 -8.37 -10.26
N GLN A 287 11.37 -9.34 -9.47
CA GLN A 287 10.70 -10.59 -9.16
C GLN A 287 10.12 -10.52 -7.76
N ILE A 288 8.88 -10.96 -7.63
CA ILE A 288 8.18 -11.07 -6.36
C ILE A 288 8.01 -12.54 -6.05
N ARG A 289 8.60 -12.99 -4.95
CA ARG A 289 8.51 -14.38 -4.48
C ARG A 289 7.60 -14.49 -3.27
N ILE A 290 6.71 -15.47 -3.28
CA ILE A 290 5.82 -15.79 -2.17
C ILE A 290 6.30 -17.07 -1.47
N ALA A 291 6.50 -17.02 -0.16
CA ALA A 291 7.08 -18.12 0.60
C ALA A 291 6.49 -18.25 2.01
N SER A 292 6.63 -19.43 2.62
CA SER A 292 6.26 -19.69 4.01
C SER A 292 7.38 -19.37 5.01
N ASN A 293 8.58 -19.02 4.53
CA ASN A 293 9.72 -18.65 5.37
C ASN A 293 10.45 -17.39 4.88
N ALA A 294 11.15 -16.73 5.80
CA ALA A 294 11.85 -15.46 5.55
C ALA A 294 12.99 -15.56 4.53
N THR A 295 13.57 -16.75 4.32
CA THR A 295 14.60 -16.96 3.30
C THR A 295 14.03 -17.13 1.89
N GLY A 296 12.71 -17.23 1.74
CA GLY A 296 12.07 -17.35 0.43
C GLY A 296 12.23 -18.71 -0.24
N THR A 297 12.46 -19.78 0.51
CA THR A 297 12.80 -21.12 -0.04
C THR A 297 11.71 -22.16 0.14
N ASP A 298 10.76 -21.95 1.06
CA ASP A 298 9.69 -22.89 1.38
C ASP A 298 8.32 -22.35 0.94
N THR A 299 7.40 -23.24 0.59
CA THR A 299 5.99 -22.96 0.23
C THR A 299 5.03 -23.86 1.00
N ASN A 300 5.50 -24.51 2.07
CA ASN A 300 4.67 -25.27 3.00
C ASN A 300 4.01 -24.33 4.03
N PHE A 301 2.83 -23.82 3.67
CA PHE A 301 2.08 -22.89 4.52
C PHE A 301 1.25 -23.64 5.58
N ARG A 302 1.32 -23.17 6.83
CA ARG A 302 0.60 -23.77 7.96
C ARG A 302 0.06 -22.71 8.90
N PHE A 303 -1.20 -22.86 9.28
CA PHE A 303 -1.75 -22.18 10.44
C PHE A 303 -1.27 -22.88 11.71
N THR A 304 -0.85 -22.10 12.69
CA THR A 304 -0.36 -22.59 13.98
C THR A 304 -1.03 -21.84 15.12
N SER A 305 -1.48 -22.56 16.15
CA SER A 305 -2.02 -21.99 17.39
C SER A 305 -0.90 -21.80 18.42
N ASP A 306 -1.16 -21.01 19.46
CA ASP A 306 -0.25 -20.85 20.60
C ASP A 306 0.05 -22.17 21.34
N GLU A 307 -0.86 -23.16 21.26
CA GLU A 307 -0.68 -24.51 21.83
C GLU A 307 0.13 -25.46 20.92
N GLY A 308 0.64 -24.99 19.79
CA GLY A 308 1.42 -25.79 18.83
C GLY A 308 0.60 -26.71 17.92
N LEU A 309 -0.74 -26.66 17.99
CA LEU A 309 -1.60 -27.32 17.00
C LEU A 309 -1.43 -26.63 15.64
N SER A 310 -1.42 -27.40 14.55
CA SER A 310 -1.29 -26.84 13.21
C SER A 310 -2.04 -27.61 12.14
N PHE A 311 -2.46 -26.90 11.10
CA PHE A 311 -3.07 -27.49 9.91
C PHE A 311 -2.58 -26.76 8.64
N PRO A 312 -2.48 -27.48 7.51
CA PRO A 312 -1.98 -26.89 6.26
C PRO A 312 -3.03 -26.00 5.60
N PHE A 313 -2.56 -25.00 4.88
CA PHE A 313 -3.35 -24.26 3.89
C PHE A 313 -2.51 -24.03 2.63
N LYS A 314 -3.14 -23.53 1.59
CA LYS A 314 -2.53 -23.20 0.31
C LYS A 314 -2.67 -21.71 0.06
N VAL A 315 -1.63 -21.12 -0.49
CA VAL A 315 -1.66 -19.75 -1.02
C VAL A 315 -1.85 -19.84 -2.52
N VAL A 316 -2.71 -18.99 -3.04
CA VAL A 316 -3.00 -18.83 -4.46
C VAL A 316 -2.70 -17.39 -4.82
N TYR A 317 -1.94 -17.19 -5.89
CA TYR A 317 -1.69 -15.87 -6.47
C TYR A 317 -2.55 -15.70 -7.72
N ASP A 318 -3.32 -14.62 -7.76
CA ASP A 318 -4.18 -14.26 -8.89
C ASP A 318 -3.75 -12.89 -9.44
N GLY A 319 -2.95 -12.91 -10.52
CA GLY A 319 -2.29 -11.73 -11.07
C GLY A 319 -3.25 -10.88 -11.89
N THR A 320 -3.45 -9.63 -11.50
CA THR A 320 -4.28 -8.66 -12.25
C THR A 320 -3.41 -7.85 -13.22
N LEU A 321 -2.16 -7.59 -12.87
CA LEU A 321 -1.18 -6.93 -13.73
C LEU A 321 0.21 -7.59 -13.55
N PRO A 322 0.78 -8.27 -14.55
CA PRO A 322 0.11 -8.72 -15.77
C PRO A 322 -1.10 -9.62 -15.44
N ASN A 323 -2.09 -9.65 -16.34
CA ASN A 323 -3.24 -10.54 -16.21
C ASN A 323 -2.78 -11.99 -16.36
N LEU A 324 -2.64 -12.70 -15.24
CA LEU A 324 -2.19 -14.08 -15.14
C LEU A 324 -3.32 -14.93 -14.59
N ALA A 325 -3.44 -16.17 -15.07
CA ALA A 325 -4.36 -17.12 -14.46
C ALA A 325 -3.96 -17.36 -12.99
N ALA A 326 -4.96 -17.41 -12.11
CA ALA A 326 -4.74 -17.75 -10.71
C ALA A 326 -4.00 -19.10 -10.59
N VAL A 327 -2.96 -19.14 -9.76
CA VAL A 327 -2.08 -20.30 -9.60
C VAL A 327 -1.80 -20.57 -8.12
N GLU A 328 -1.78 -21.85 -7.74
CA GLU A 328 -1.29 -22.25 -6.42
C GLU A 328 0.20 -21.95 -6.30
N VAL A 329 0.61 -21.35 -5.19
CA VAL A 329 2.01 -21.11 -4.85
C VAL A 329 2.65 -22.43 -4.45
N THR A 330 3.55 -22.93 -5.30
CA THR A 330 4.34 -24.14 -5.11
C THR A 330 5.81 -23.84 -5.36
N PRO A 331 6.77 -24.75 -5.08
CA PRO A 331 8.19 -24.50 -5.34
C PRO A 331 8.50 -24.14 -6.81
N SER A 332 7.66 -24.55 -7.76
CA SER A 332 7.80 -24.23 -9.19
C SER A 332 7.01 -23.01 -9.68
N SER A 333 6.14 -22.42 -8.84
CA SER A 333 5.18 -21.38 -9.25
C SER A 333 5.06 -20.25 -8.22
N ASN A 334 6.13 -19.98 -7.47
CA ASN A 334 6.12 -19.01 -6.38
C ASN A 334 6.76 -17.66 -6.72
N THR A 335 7.22 -17.46 -7.95
CA THR A 335 7.95 -16.25 -8.36
C THR A 335 7.24 -15.59 -9.55
N PHE A 336 6.99 -14.29 -9.44
CA PHE A 336 6.20 -13.51 -10.38
C PHE A 336 6.98 -12.26 -10.80
N ALA A 337 7.18 -12.06 -12.11
CA ALA A 337 7.94 -10.93 -12.62
C ALA A 337 7.04 -9.72 -12.89
N THR A 338 7.59 -8.53 -12.67
CA THR A 338 6.97 -7.27 -13.08
C THR A 338 6.95 -7.13 -14.59
N VAL A 339 5.96 -6.39 -15.11
CA VAL A 339 5.86 -6.02 -16.53
C VAL A 339 5.92 -4.52 -16.71
N SER A 340 6.56 -4.07 -17.79
CA SER A 340 6.50 -2.67 -18.19
C SER A 340 5.11 -2.37 -18.75
N SER A 341 4.45 -1.36 -18.18
CA SER A 341 3.10 -0.95 -18.60
C SER A 341 2.88 0.55 -18.43
N THR A 342 2.11 1.13 -19.36
CA THR A 342 1.70 2.53 -19.31
C THR A 342 0.27 2.63 -18.81
N LEU A 343 0.06 3.30 -17.67
CA LEU A 343 -1.27 3.50 -17.09
C LEU A 343 -1.64 5.00 -17.04
N PRO A 344 -2.93 5.35 -17.24
CA PRO A 344 -3.40 6.71 -17.05
C PRO A 344 -3.36 7.11 -15.57
N SER A 345 -2.96 8.35 -15.29
CA SER A 345 -3.11 8.95 -13.97
C SER A 345 -4.56 9.44 -13.81
N PRO A 346 -5.23 9.16 -12.68
CA PRO A 346 -6.54 9.74 -12.35
C PRO A 346 -6.56 11.27 -12.34
N VAL A 347 -5.40 11.90 -12.21
CA VAL A 347 -5.22 13.37 -12.13
C VAL A 347 -4.80 13.95 -13.50
N GLY A 348 -4.66 13.11 -14.52
CA GLY A 348 -4.33 13.48 -15.89
C GLY A 348 -2.92 13.05 -16.32
N GLY A 349 -2.78 12.68 -17.59
CA GLY A 349 -1.55 12.13 -18.15
C GLY A 349 -1.46 10.61 -18.02
N SER A 350 -0.31 10.06 -18.38
CA SER A 350 0.04 8.64 -18.21
C SER A 350 1.54 8.50 -18.06
N TYR A 351 1.98 7.41 -17.46
CA TYR A 351 3.40 7.12 -17.33
C TYR A 351 3.66 5.62 -17.43
N THR A 352 4.87 5.29 -17.89
CA THR A 352 5.35 3.91 -18.03
C THR A 352 6.14 3.53 -16.79
N ALA A 353 5.84 2.38 -16.23
CA ALA A 353 6.54 1.82 -15.07
C ALA A 353 6.54 0.29 -15.13
N TYR A 354 7.50 -0.32 -14.44
CA TYR A 354 7.47 -1.72 -14.09
C TYR A 354 6.46 -1.94 -12.98
N ARG A 355 5.51 -2.85 -13.21
CA ARG A 355 4.40 -3.10 -12.30
C ARG A 355 4.16 -4.57 -12.09
N MET A 356 3.71 -4.87 -10.88
CA MET A 356 3.03 -6.12 -10.57
C MET A 356 1.86 -5.80 -9.64
N GLU A 357 0.68 -6.33 -9.94
CA GLU A 357 -0.46 -6.34 -9.04
C GLU A 357 -1.09 -7.73 -9.06
N GLY A 358 -1.46 -8.22 -7.88
CA GLY A 358 -2.21 -9.45 -7.76
C GLY A 358 -2.79 -9.67 -6.39
N LYS A 359 -3.74 -10.60 -6.34
CA LYS A 359 -4.48 -10.96 -5.13
C LYS A 359 -3.84 -12.21 -4.51
N LEU A 360 -3.60 -12.14 -3.21
CA LEU A 360 -3.29 -13.30 -2.39
C LEU A 360 -4.59 -13.91 -1.90
N LYS A 361 -4.77 -15.19 -2.20
CA LYS A 361 -5.94 -15.97 -1.79
C LYS A 361 -5.52 -17.20 -1.00
N LEU A 362 -6.37 -17.64 -0.09
CA LEU A 362 -6.18 -18.82 0.74
C LEU A 362 -7.17 -19.90 0.37
N SER A 363 -6.70 -21.13 0.34
CA SER A 363 -7.55 -22.32 0.31
C SER A 363 -7.05 -23.36 1.31
N VAL A 364 -7.94 -24.23 1.76
CA VAL A 364 -7.61 -25.33 2.69
C VAL A 364 -7.90 -26.67 2.03
N PRO A 365 -7.12 -27.73 2.30
CA PRO A 365 -7.43 -29.06 1.80
C PRO A 365 -8.84 -29.52 2.20
N ILE A 366 -9.45 -30.35 1.36
CA ILE A 366 -10.76 -30.96 1.66
C ILE A 366 -10.67 -31.71 2.99
N ASN A 367 -11.74 -31.61 3.80
CA ASN A 367 -11.85 -32.23 5.14
C ASN A 367 -10.88 -31.67 6.20
N THR A 368 -10.34 -30.47 6.02
CA THR A 368 -9.60 -29.79 7.09
C THR A 368 -10.56 -29.47 8.24
N GLN A 369 -10.32 -30.07 9.41
CA GLN A 369 -11.10 -29.85 10.64
C GLN A 369 -10.14 -29.47 11.77
N PRO A 370 -9.76 -28.20 11.91
CA PRO A 370 -8.89 -27.78 12.99
C PRO A 370 -9.61 -27.89 14.33
N ALA A 371 -8.85 -28.09 15.41
CA ALA A 371 -9.38 -27.95 16.74
C ALA A 371 -9.86 -26.50 16.98
N SER A 372 -10.74 -26.30 17.95
CA SER A 372 -11.15 -24.94 18.32
C SER A 372 -9.95 -24.18 18.88
N GLY A 373 -9.71 -22.98 18.36
CA GLY A 373 -8.59 -22.14 18.78
C GLY A 373 -8.37 -20.96 17.85
N LEU A 374 -7.49 -20.04 18.26
CA LEU A 374 -6.97 -18.99 17.40
C LEU A 374 -5.70 -19.51 16.72
N TYR A 375 -5.62 -19.27 15.40
CA TYR A 375 -4.47 -19.68 14.60
C TYR A 375 -3.94 -18.50 13.81
N SER A 376 -2.63 -18.47 13.63
CA SER A 376 -1.95 -17.48 12.78
C SER A 376 -0.97 -18.16 11.83
N SER A 377 -0.63 -17.45 10.75
CA SER A 377 0.45 -17.81 9.84
C SER A 377 1.11 -16.54 9.32
N THR A 378 2.36 -16.65 8.88
CA THR A 378 3.06 -15.59 8.16
C THR A 378 3.27 -16.03 6.72
N ILE A 379 2.92 -15.17 5.77
CA ILE A 379 3.27 -15.31 4.36
C ILE A 379 4.34 -14.26 4.07
N TYR A 380 5.49 -14.71 3.59
CA TYR A 380 6.59 -13.83 3.21
C TYR A 380 6.45 -13.49 1.72
N VAL A 381 6.48 -12.20 1.42
CA VAL A 381 6.53 -11.69 0.05
C VAL A 381 7.86 -10.97 -0.11
N LEU A 382 8.75 -11.51 -0.93
CA LEU A 382 10.10 -11.03 -1.12
C LEU A 382 10.21 -10.34 -2.48
N VAL A 383 10.77 -9.14 -2.49
CA VAL A 383 11.10 -8.40 -3.72
C VAL A 383 12.58 -8.62 -4.03
N THR A 384 12.90 -8.81 -5.30
CA THR A 384 14.29 -8.93 -5.77
C THR A 384 14.39 -8.28 -7.14
N GLN A 385 15.29 -7.32 -7.30
CA GLN A 385 15.57 -6.69 -8.59
C GLN A 385 16.01 -7.71 -9.65
N ILE A 386 15.65 -7.43 -10.89
CA ILE A 386 16.13 -8.11 -12.09
C ILE A 386 16.96 -7.09 -12.87
N ASP A 387 18.22 -7.43 -13.14
CA ASP A 387 19.11 -6.67 -14.02
C ASP A 387 18.77 -6.81 -15.51
#